data_AF-A0A968U9A5-F1
#
_entry.id   AF-A0A968U9A5-F1
#
_cell.length_a   1.000
_cell.length_b   1.000
_cell.length_c   1.000
_cell.angle_alpha   90.00
_cell.angle_beta   90.00
_cell.angle_gamma   90.00
#
_symmetry.space_group_name_H-M   'P 1'
#
loop_
_entity.id
_entity.type
_entity.pdbx_description
1 polymer ?
#
loop_
_entity_poly.entity_id
_entity_poly.type
_entity_poly.pdbx_seq_one_letter_code
_entity_poly.pdbx_strand_id
1 'polypeptide(L)'
;MGSIISNLLTILLLATAMLSLTCKAPRSRRISQVDLPMDRRFSTTNCAGCHANGGNIVRRNKTLKLKALSKFGMDSIAAIANIVANGKNNMSAYKEHLSEQEIAEVAAYVLAQAEAGWH
;
A
#
# COMPACT_ATOMS: atom_id res chain seq x y z
N MET A 1 60.33 -25.65 -9.37
CA MET A 1 59.33 -25.60 -8.29
C MET A 1 58.66 -24.23 -8.19
N GLY A 2 59.37 -23.13 -7.90
CA GLY A 2 58.78 -21.80 -7.63
C GLY A 2 57.69 -21.32 -8.62
N SER A 3 57.92 -21.39 -9.93
CA SER A 3 56.97 -20.89 -10.95
C SER A 3 55.61 -21.61 -10.93
N ILE A 4 55.58 -22.90 -10.58
CA ILE A 4 54.33 -23.68 -10.49
C ILE A 4 53.49 -23.17 -9.31
N ILE A 5 54.15 -22.88 -8.17
CA ILE A 5 53.51 -22.34 -6.96
C ILE A 5 52.95 -20.93 -7.23
N SER A 6 53.70 -20.09 -7.97
CA SER A 6 53.27 -18.75 -8.36
C SER A 6 52.03 -18.76 -9.28
N ASN A 7 51.98 -19.68 -10.24
CA ASN A 7 50.83 -19.85 -11.14
C ASN A 7 49.58 -20.36 -10.38
N LEU A 8 49.75 -21.29 -9.43
CA LEU A 8 48.64 -21.75 -8.57
C LEU A 8 48.07 -20.63 -7.69
N LEU A 9 48.94 -19.79 -7.10
CA LEU A 9 48.52 -18.64 -6.30
C LEU A 9 47.74 -17.59 -7.10
N THR A 10 48.19 -17.28 -8.33
CA THR A 10 47.50 -16.32 -9.20
C THR A 10 46.16 -16.83 -9.73
N ILE A 11 46.06 -18.12 -10.08
CA ILE A 11 44.78 -18.75 -10.46
C ILE A 11 43.78 -18.73 -9.30
N LEU A 12 44.22 -19.01 -8.07
CA LEU A 12 43.36 -18.98 -6.88
C LEU A 12 42.84 -17.57 -6.53
N LEU A 13 43.68 -16.54 -6.71
CA LEU A 13 43.28 -15.13 -6.55
C LEU A 13 42.28 -14.68 -7.63
N LEU A 14 42.45 -15.13 -8.88
CA LEU A 14 41.49 -14.85 -9.96
C LEU A 14 40.12 -15.53 -9.71
N ALA A 15 40.12 -16.76 -9.21
CA ALA A 15 38.89 -17.51 -8.92
C ALA A 15 38.05 -16.86 -7.80
N THR A 16 38.68 -16.37 -6.73
CA THR A 16 37.97 -15.71 -5.61
C THR A 16 37.42 -14.33 -5.99
N ALA A 17 38.10 -13.60 -6.88
CA ALA A 17 37.59 -12.34 -7.44
C ALA A 17 36.31 -12.55 -8.26
N MET A 18 36.26 -13.59 -9.11
CA MET A 18 35.08 -13.90 -9.94
C MET A 18 33.84 -14.25 -9.12
N LEU A 19 34.00 -15.05 -8.06
CA LEU A 19 32.88 -15.46 -7.19
C LEU A 19 32.20 -14.28 -6.46
N SER A 20 32.92 -13.17 -6.27
CA SER A 20 32.41 -11.98 -5.59
C SER A 20 31.42 -11.15 -6.41
N LEU A 21 31.33 -11.38 -7.74
CA LEU A 21 30.60 -10.48 -8.65
C LEU A 21 29.14 -10.90 -8.91
N THR A 22 28.77 -12.15 -8.64
CA THR A 22 27.43 -12.70 -8.91
C THR A 22 26.41 -12.44 -7.80
N CYS A 23 26.85 -12.10 -6.59
CA CYS A 23 25.97 -11.90 -5.42
C CYS A 23 25.59 -10.43 -5.16
N LYS A 24 25.23 -9.68 -6.22
CA LYS A 24 24.53 -8.40 -6.04
C LYS A 24 23.04 -8.65 -5.78
N ALA A 25 22.72 -8.96 -4.53
CA ALA A 25 21.33 -9.13 -4.07
C ALA A 25 20.45 -7.94 -4.52
N PRO A 26 19.19 -8.18 -4.94
CA PRO A 26 18.32 -7.13 -5.43
C PRO A 26 18.15 -6.07 -4.36
N ARG A 27 18.54 -4.82 -4.66
CA ARG A 27 18.42 -3.72 -3.70
C ARG A 27 16.95 -3.34 -3.56
N SER A 28 16.28 -3.94 -2.57
CA SER A 28 14.91 -3.62 -2.16
C SER A 28 14.77 -2.11 -1.94
N ARG A 29 14.26 -1.42 -2.95
CA ARG A 29 13.86 -0.01 -2.84
C ARG A 29 12.70 0.02 -1.85
N ARG A 30 12.91 0.62 -0.68
CA ARG A 30 11.87 0.81 0.33
C ARG A 30 10.84 1.78 -0.28
N ILE A 31 9.71 1.25 -0.74
CA ILE A 31 8.64 2.07 -1.34
C ILE A 31 7.82 2.69 -0.21
N SER A 32 7.60 4.00 -0.27
CA SER A 32 6.78 4.74 0.69
C SER A 32 5.29 4.54 0.36
N GLN A 33 4.36 4.70 1.31
CA GLN A 33 2.92 4.59 0.99
C GLN A 33 2.51 5.59 -0.10
N VAL A 34 2.92 6.86 0.06
CA VAL A 34 3.76 7.60 -0.90
C VAL A 34 3.56 7.20 -2.36
N ASP A 35 4.46 6.35 -2.85
CA ASP A 35 4.64 5.97 -4.26
C ASP A 35 3.72 4.82 -4.73
N LEU A 36 2.82 4.33 -3.88
CA LEU A 36 1.87 3.26 -4.21
C LEU A 36 0.59 3.83 -4.85
N PRO A 37 -0.03 3.13 -5.83
CA PRO A 37 -1.32 3.52 -6.38
C PRO A 37 -2.45 3.36 -5.34
N MET A 38 -3.55 4.10 -5.54
CA MET A 38 -4.60 4.26 -4.51
C MET A 38 -5.37 2.98 -4.17
N ASP A 39 -5.52 2.05 -5.12
CA ASP A 39 -6.07 0.71 -4.89
C ASP A 39 -5.22 -0.07 -3.87
N ARG A 40 -3.90 -0.04 -4.04
CA ARG A 40 -2.95 -0.71 -3.17
C ARG A 40 -2.90 -0.05 -1.81
N ARG A 41 -2.91 1.28 -1.75
CA ARG A 41 -3.00 2.05 -0.50
C ARG A 41 -4.25 1.69 0.29
N PHE A 42 -5.41 1.71 -0.35
CA PHE A 42 -6.69 1.31 0.27
C PHE A 42 -6.67 -0.15 0.77
N SER A 43 -5.84 -1.01 0.18
CA SER A 43 -5.58 -2.37 0.68
C SER A 43 -4.56 -2.41 1.84
N THR A 44 -3.50 -1.60 1.83
CA THR A 44 -2.45 -1.62 2.88
C THR A 44 -2.84 -0.85 4.14
N THR A 45 -3.74 0.14 4.05
CA THR A 45 -4.30 0.88 5.19
C THR A 45 -5.44 0.13 5.90
N ASN A 46 -5.63 -1.16 5.61
CA ASN A 46 -6.67 -2.05 6.13
C ASN A 46 -8.13 -1.68 5.76
N CYS A 47 -8.38 -0.61 4.97
CA CYS A 47 -9.74 -0.24 4.57
C CYS A 47 -10.45 -1.38 3.82
N ALA A 48 -9.76 -2.02 2.87
CA ALA A 48 -10.26 -3.18 2.13
C ALA A 48 -10.63 -4.38 3.04
N GLY A 49 -9.99 -4.53 4.20
CA GLY A 49 -10.28 -5.61 5.15
C GLY A 49 -11.72 -5.60 5.67
N CYS A 50 -12.33 -4.42 5.78
CA CYS A 50 -13.75 -4.27 6.10
C CYS A 50 -14.63 -3.97 4.87
N HIS A 51 -14.06 -3.37 3.81
CA HIS A 51 -14.79 -2.74 2.71
C HIS A 51 -14.46 -3.28 1.31
N ALA A 52 -13.98 -4.52 1.20
CA ALA A 52 -13.76 -5.20 -0.08
C ALA A 52 -14.94 -5.02 -1.07
N ASN A 53 -14.64 -4.67 -2.31
CA ASN A 53 -15.58 -4.40 -3.41
C ASN A 53 -16.71 -3.40 -3.03
N GLY A 54 -16.34 -2.37 -2.27
CA GLY A 54 -17.24 -1.35 -1.73
C GLY A 54 -18.20 -1.86 -0.65
N GLY A 55 -17.94 -3.04 -0.08
CA GLY A 55 -18.78 -3.69 0.91
C GLY A 55 -18.72 -3.05 2.31
N ASN A 56 -19.27 -3.77 3.29
CA ASN A 56 -19.03 -3.55 4.72
C ASN A 56 -19.35 -4.85 5.47
N ILE A 57 -18.34 -5.59 5.92
CA ILE A 57 -18.54 -6.88 6.61
C ILE A 57 -19.18 -6.71 7.99
N VAL A 58 -18.91 -5.59 8.68
CA VAL A 58 -19.35 -5.31 10.05
C VAL A 58 -20.80 -4.85 10.08
N ARG A 59 -21.19 -3.96 9.16
CA ARG A 59 -22.57 -3.44 9.04
C ARG A 59 -23.00 -3.45 7.57
N ARG A 60 -23.60 -4.55 7.11
CA ARG A 60 -23.99 -4.82 5.71
C ARG A 60 -24.77 -3.69 5.00
N ASN A 61 -25.49 -2.84 5.74
CA ASN A 61 -26.26 -1.70 5.20
C ASN A 61 -25.46 -0.38 5.14
N LYS A 62 -24.15 -0.39 5.42
CA LYS A 62 -23.24 0.77 5.46
C LYS A 62 -22.05 0.57 4.51
N THR A 63 -22.35 0.22 3.27
CA THR A 63 -21.39 0.01 2.18
C THR A 63 -20.82 1.33 1.65
N LEU A 64 -19.72 1.25 0.91
CA LEU A 64 -19.11 2.38 0.19
C LEU A 64 -19.68 2.55 -1.24
N LYS A 65 -20.85 1.95 -1.54
CA LYS A 65 -21.52 2.11 -2.83
C LYS A 65 -22.34 3.40 -2.84
N LEU A 66 -22.34 4.15 -3.94
CA LEU A 66 -22.89 5.52 -4.02
C LEU A 66 -24.29 5.65 -3.39
N LYS A 67 -25.24 4.75 -3.73
CA LYS A 67 -26.60 4.73 -3.16
C LYS A 67 -26.65 4.62 -1.63
N ALA A 68 -25.66 4.00 -0.99
CA ALA A 68 -25.53 3.94 0.47
C ALA A 68 -24.84 5.19 1.03
N LEU A 69 -23.85 5.74 0.31
CA LEU A 69 -23.20 6.99 0.69
C LEU A 69 -24.21 8.16 0.71
N SER A 70 -24.94 8.40 -0.39
CA SER A 70 -25.98 9.44 -0.49
C SER A 70 -27.09 9.27 0.54
N LYS A 71 -27.53 8.03 0.80
CA LYS A 71 -28.55 7.74 1.83
C LYS A 71 -28.12 8.18 3.25
N PHE A 72 -26.83 8.40 3.48
CA PHE A 72 -26.30 8.77 4.80
C PHE A 72 -25.44 10.04 4.79
N GLY A 73 -25.50 10.86 3.72
CA GLY A 73 -24.75 12.12 3.60
C GLY A 73 -23.23 11.92 3.57
N MET A 74 -22.78 10.85 2.91
CA MET A 74 -21.36 10.44 2.81
C MET A 74 -20.85 10.43 1.36
N ASP A 75 -21.60 11.02 0.43
CA ASP A 75 -21.30 11.17 -0.99
C ASP A 75 -20.53 12.47 -1.29
N SER A 76 -19.59 12.82 -0.42
CA SER A 76 -18.66 13.92 -0.64
C SER A 76 -17.29 13.62 -0.02
N ILE A 77 -16.23 14.14 -0.63
CA ILE A 77 -14.85 13.97 -0.16
C ILE A 77 -14.71 14.46 1.29
N ALA A 78 -15.33 15.59 1.64
CA ALA A 78 -15.29 16.13 3.01
C ALA A 78 -15.96 15.20 4.05
N ALA A 79 -17.10 14.59 3.72
CA ALA A 79 -17.77 13.65 4.62
C ALA A 79 -16.98 12.36 4.79
N ILE A 80 -16.41 11.81 3.71
CA ILE A 80 -15.59 10.59 3.75
C ILE A 80 -14.27 10.85 4.49
N ALA A 81 -13.60 11.97 4.23
CA ALA A 81 -12.39 12.38 4.94
C ALA A 81 -12.64 12.54 6.44
N ASN A 82 -13.78 13.13 6.83
CA ASN A 82 -14.13 13.30 8.24
C ASN A 82 -14.31 11.97 8.99
N ILE A 83 -14.98 10.98 8.39
CA ILE A 83 -15.16 9.65 8.99
C ILE A 83 -13.89 8.79 8.96
N VAL A 84 -13.01 8.95 7.96
CA VAL A 84 -11.68 8.32 7.97
C VAL A 84 -10.81 8.92 9.07
N ALA A 85 -10.74 10.25 9.18
CA ALA A 85 -9.95 10.93 10.20
C ALA A 85 -10.38 10.57 11.63
N ASN A 86 -11.69 10.65 11.92
CA ASN A 86 -12.22 10.59 13.30
C ASN A 86 -12.86 9.24 13.68
N GLY A 87 -13.10 8.35 12.72
CA GLY A 87 -13.86 7.12 12.93
C GLY A 87 -15.36 7.37 13.16
N LYS A 88 -16.13 6.28 13.28
CA LYS A 88 -17.56 6.31 13.67
C LYS A 88 -18.06 4.94 14.12
N ASN A 89 -18.53 4.82 15.36
CA ASN A 89 -19.01 3.57 15.96
C ASN A 89 -17.96 2.45 15.86
N ASN A 90 -18.18 1.43 15.01
CA ASN A 90 -17.28 0.30 14.81
C ASN A 90 -16.10 0.57 13.85
N MET A 91 -16.05 1.76 13.24
CA MET A 91 -14.93 2.17 12.37
C MET A 91 -13.96 3.04 13.19
N SER A 92 -12.70 2.59 13.30
CA SER A 92 -11.62 3.32 13.97
C SER A 92 -11.27 4.66 13.29
N ALA A 93 -10.66 5.56 14.05
CA ALA A 93 -10.01 6.77 13.55
C ALA A 93 -8.66 6.45 12.89
N TYR A 94 -8.32 7.14 11.80
CA TYR A 94 -7.05 6.98 11.09
C TYR A 94 -6.15 8.23 11.11
N LYS A 95 -6.55 9.33 11.75
CA LYS A 95 -5.73 10.57 11.83
C LYS A 95 -4.38 10.43 12.52
N GLU A 96 -4.19 9.39 13.32
CA GLU A 96 -2.90 9.04 13.97
C GLU A 96 -2.02 8.11 13.09
N HIS A 97 -2.49 7.76 11.89
CA HIS A 97 -1.91 6.74 11.01
C HIS A 97 -1.75 7.20 9.55
N LEU A 98 -2.52 8.21 9.13
CA LEU A 98 -2.53 8.80 7.80
C LEU A 98 -2.41 10.33 7.92
N SER A 99 -1.64 10.94 7.03
CA SER A 99 -1.61 12.40 6.86
C SER A 99 -2.95 12.93 6.31
N GLU A 100 -3.21 14.23 6.48
CA GLU A 100 -4.40 14.88 5.93
C GLU A 100 -4.52 14.70 4.41
N GLN A 101 -3.38 14.69 3.69
CA GLN A 101 -3.31 14.39 2.27
C GLN A 101 -3.75 12.95 1.98
N GLU A 102 -3.19 11.95 2.66
CA GLU A 102 -3.56 10.54 2.46
C GLU A 102 -5.05 10.28 2.80
N ILE A 103 -5.60 11.00 3.78
CA ILE A 103 -7.03 10.96 4.13
C ILE A 103 -7.88 11.54 2.99
N ALA A 104 -7.49 12.69 2.42
CA ALA A 104 -8.17 13.30 1.29
C ALA A 104 -8.09 12.44 0.01
N GLU A 105 -6.93 11.82 -0.25
CA GLU A 105 -6.71 10.89 -1.36
C GLU A 105 -7.56 9.62 -1.21
N VAL A 106 -7.62 9.02 -0.01
CA VAL A 106 -8.51 7.88 0.28
C VAL A 106 -9.98 8.28 0.11
N ALA A 107 -10.37 9.48 0.54
CA ALA A 107 -11.74 9.97 0.38
C ALA A 107 -12.13 10.19 -1.09
N ALA A 108 -11.23 10.76 -1.90
CA ALA A 108 -11.42 10.91 -3.34
C ALA A 108 -11.49 9.54 -4.06
N TYR A 109 -10.60 8.61 -3.71
CA TYR A 109 -10.60 7.24 -4.25
C TYR A 109 -11.90 6.49 -3.94
N VAL A 110 -12.38 6.56 -2.69
CA VAL A 110 -13.64 5.93 -2.28
C VAL A 110 -14.84 6.51 -3.02
N LEU A 111 -14.89 7.82 -3.25
CA LEU A 111 -15.98 8.45 -4.01
C LEU A 111 -15.93 8.05 -5.49
N ALA A 112 -14.76 8.13 -6.14
CA ALA A 112 -14.59 7.73 -7.53
C ALA A 112 -14.94 6.24 -7.76
N GLN A 113 -14.56 5.36 -6.83
CA GLN A 113 -14.96 3.94 -6.90
C GLN A 113 -16.45 3.74 -6.63
N ALA A 114 -17.07 4.56 -5.79
CA ALA A 114 -18.51 4.52 -5.56
C ALA A 114 -19.31 4.91 -6.81
N GLU A 115 -18.85 5.94 -7.54
CA GLU A 115 -19.38 6.41 -8.82
C GLU A 115 -19.15 5.38 -9.94
N ALA A 116 -17.95 4.78 -10.00
CA ALA A 116 -17.61 3.69 -10.92
C ALA A 116 -18.25 2.33 -10.57
N GLY A 117 -19.03 2.23 -9.49
CA GLY A 117 -19.79 1.03 -9.11
C GLY A 117 -19.03 -0.05 -8.32
N TRP A 118 -17.73 0.16 -8.06
CA TRP A 118 -16.75 -0.83 -7.57
C TRP A 118 -16.63 -2.05 -8.50
N HIS A 119 -15.97 -1.82 -9.65
CA HIS A 119 -15.64 -2.80 -10.69
C HIS A 119 -14.15 -3.16 -10.69
#